data_AF-A0AAD7AGG8-F1
#
_entry.id   AF-A0AAD7AGG8-F1
#
_cell.length_a   1.000
_cell.length_b   1.000
_cell.length_c   1.000
_cell.angle_alpha   90.00
_cell.angle_beta   90.00
_cell.angle_gamma   90.00
#
_symmetry.space_group_name_H-M   'P 1'
#
loop_
_entity.id
_entity.type
_entity.pdbx_description
1 polymer ?
#
loop_
_entity_poly.entity_id
_entity_poly.type
_entity_poly.pdbx_seq_one_letter_code
_entity_poly.pdbx_strand_id
1 'polypeptide(L)'
;FVILHDNGIHWVNIDFCACDEGTCEEHYIQLLRAGWYPATDDKPQTAATFLVLNKFHLQTLQAKTTAYDFYAVLERLTNNVGVKPP
;
A
#
# COMPACT_ATOMS: atom_id res chain seq x y z
N PHE A 1 3.25 2.03 -9.68
CA PHE A 1 3.38 1.95 -8.21
C PHE A 1 2.28 1.05 -7.69
N VAL A 2 2.54 0.22 -6.67
CA VAL A 2 1.54 -0.73 -6.13
C VAL A 2 0.99 -0.18 -4.81
N ILE A 3 -0.33 -0.09 -4.70
CA ILE A 3 -1.00 0.37 -3.49
C ILE A 3 -1.86 -0.75 -2.90
N LEU A 4 -1.58 -1.11 -1.65
CA LEU A 4 -2.41 -2.01 -0.87
C LEU A 4 -3.55 -1.19 -0.22
N HIS A 5 -4.78 -1.48 -0.62
CA HIS A 5 -5.99 -0.90 -0.06
C HIS A 5 -6.89 -1.99 0.53
N ASP A 6 -7.86 -1.62 1.35
CA ASP A 6 -8.72 -2.60 2.04
C ASP A 6 -9.64 -3.40 1.10
N ASN A 7 -9.80 -2.90 -0.13
CA ASN A 7 -10.61 -3.45 -1.22
C ASN A 7 -9.76 -4.19 -2.28
N GLY A 8 -8.43 -4.29 -2.11
CA GLY A 8 -7.53 -4.95 -3.05
C GLY A 8 -6.21 -4.23 -3.28
N ILE A 9 -5.50 -4.67 -4.31
CA ILE A 9 -4.18 -4.24 -4.75
C ILE A 9 -4.35 -3.44 -6.03
N HIS A 10 -3.88 -2.19 -6.03
CA HIS A 10 -4.10 -1.26 -7.13
C HIS A 10 -2.78 -0.85 -7.76
N TRP A 11 -2.77 -0.82 -9.09
CA TRP A 11 -1.67 -0.22 -9.87
C TRP A 11 -2.00 1.24 -10.12
N VAL A 12 -1.20 2.12 -9.52
CA VAL A 12 -1.40 3.58 -9.61
C VAL A 12 -0.16 4.23 -10.20
N ASN A 13 -0.39 5.23 -11.05
CA ASN A 13 0.68 6.11 -11.51
C ASN A 13 0.79 7.29 -10.54
N ILE A 14 1.98 7.51 -9.99
CA ILE A 14 2.24 8.56 -9.01
C ILE A 14 3.33 9.45 -9.58
N ASP A 15 3.06 10.75 -9.60
CA ASP A 15 4.05 11.78 -9.89
C ASP A 15 4.36 12.52 -8.59
N PHE A 16 5.61 12.41 -8.13
CA PHE A 16 6.07 13.11 -6.93
C PHE A 16 6.27 14.60 -7.23
N CYS A 17 5.90 15.47 -6.29
CA CYS A 17 6.22 16.89 -6.43
C CYS A 17 7.74 17.08 -6.31
N ALA A 18 8.29 17.80 -7.28
CA ALA A 18 9.67 18.24 -7.33
C ALA A 18 9.74 19.78 -7.31
N CYS A 19 8.85 20.39 -6.52
CA CYS A 19 8.62 21.82 -6.53
C CYS A 19 9.84 22.56 -5.92
N ASP A 20 10.37 23.55 -6.64
CA ASP A 20 11.69 24.20 -6.40
C ASP A 20 11.72 25.14 -5.17
N GLU A 21 10.62 25.27 -4.42
CA GLU A 21 10.47 26.23 -3.31
C GLU A 21 11.12 25.78 -1.98
N GLY A 22 12.34 25.24 -2.05
CA GLY A 22 13.27 25.27 -0.92
C GLY A 22 13.46 24.01 -0.08
N THR A 23 12.65 22.97 -0.27
CA THR A 23 12.94 21.60 0.23
C THR A 23 12.13 20.60 -0.59
N CYS A 24 12.75 19.95 -1.58
CA CYS A 24 12.16 18.76 -2.18
C CYS A 24 12.04 17.70 -1.08
N GLU A 25 10.83 17.49 -0.57
CA GLU A 25 10.57 16.48 0.44
C GLU A 25 10.84 15.10 -0.14
N GLU A 26 11.46 14.23 0.67
CA GLU A 26 11.71 12.86 0.27
C GLU A 26 10.40 12.16 -0.10
N HIS A 27 10.45 11.26 -1.10
CA HIS A 27 9.27 10.62 -1.66
C HIS A 27 8.42 9.92 -0.59
N TYR A 28 9.04 9.34 0.44
CA TYR A 28 8.34 8.69 1.55
C TYR A 28 7.49 9.68 2.36
N ILE A 29 7.93 10.94 2.53
CA ILE A 29 7.21 11.99 3.25
C ILE A 29 5.97 12.40 2.46
N GLN A 30 6.11 12.55 1.14
CA GLN A 30 5.00 12.87 0.25
C GLN A 30 3.92 11.77 0.29
N LEU A 31 4.32 10.50 0.32
CA LEU A 31 3.39 9.38 0.49
C LEU A 31 2.68 9.41 1.85
N LEU A 32 3.42 9.65 2.94
CA LEU A 32 2.85 9.71 4.28
C LEU A 32 1.81 10.84 4.40
N ARG A 33 2.08 12.01 3.80
CA ARG A 33 1.11 13.12 3.71
C ARG A 33 -0.14 12.75 2.92
N ALA A 34 0.00 11.93 1.88
CA ALA A 34 -1.13 11.38 1.13
C ALA A 34 -1.86 10.24 1.88
N GLY A 35 -1.43 9.87 3.09
CA GLY A 35 -2.03 8.80 3.88
C GLY A 35 -1.59 7.40 3.45
N TRP A 36 -0.48 7.30 2.71
CA TRP A 36 0.09 6.06 2.22
C TRP A 36 1.41 5.77 2.94
N TYR A 37 1.45 4.64 3.64
CA TYR A 37 2.63 4.17 4.33
C TYR A 37 3.52 3.38 3.36
N PRO A 38 4.72 3.87 3.03
CA PRO A 38 5.60 3.20 2.08
C PRO A 38 6.16 1.89 2.65
N ALA A 39 6.41 0.92 1.76
CA ALA A 39 7.05 -0.34 2.13
C ALA A 39 8.57 -0.17 2.37
N THR A 40 9.19 0.79 1.69
CA THR A 40 10.60 1.17 1.82
C THR A 40 10.74 2.68 1.83
N ASP A 41 11.69 3.18 2.60
CA ASP A 41 12.08 4.59 2.67
C ASP A 41 12.86 5.02 1.41
N ASP A 42 13.85 4.23 0.98
CA ASP A 42 14.54 4.44 -0.30
C ASP A 42 13.67 3.96 -1.48
N LYS A 43 13.42 4.87 -2.44
CA LYS A 43 12.70 4.64 -3.70
C LYS A 43 11.47 3.72 -3.55
N PRO A 44 10.43 4.16 -2.84
CA PRO A 44 9.23 3.36 -2.66
C PRO A 44 8.63 2.97 -4.01
N GLN A 45 8.35 1.68 -4.19
CA GLN A 45 7.59 1.15 -5.34
C GLN A 45 6.21 0.64 -4.92
N THR A 46 6.04 0.42 -3.61
CA THR A 46 4.84 -0.12 -2.99
C THR A 46 4.51 0.71 -1.74
N ALA A 47 3.23 0.99 -1.53
CA ALA A 47 2.73 1.55 -0.28
C ALA A 47 1.44 0.87 0.16
N ALA A 48 1.16 0.92 1.45
CA ALA A 48 -0.09 0.49 2.06
C ALA A 48 -0.84 1.70 2.59
N THR A 49 -2.15 1.76 2.38
CA THR A 49 -2.97 2.80 3.01
C THR A 49 -3.06 2.57 4.53
N PHE A 50 -3.17 3.64 5.33
CA PHE A 50 -3.41 3.47 6.78
C PHE A 50 -4.68 2.66 7.08
N LEU A 51 -5.68 2.73 6.20
CA LEU A 51 -6.90 1.91 6.31
C LEU A 51 -6.60 0.41 6.26
N VAL A 52 -5.78 -0.04 5.29
CA VAL A 52 -5.43 -1.47 5.17
C VAL A 52 -4.56 -1.93 6.34
N LEU A 53 -3.67 -1.07 6.85
CA LEU A 53 -2.86 -1.35 8.03
C LEU A 53 -3.72 -1.51 9.29
N ASN A 54 -4.71 -0.64 9.48
CA ASN A 54 -5.65 -0.75 10.60
C ASN A 54 -6.49 -2.04 10.52
N LYS A 55 -6.96 -2.39 9.32
CA LYS A 55 -7.71 -3.64 9.08
C LYS A 55 -6.84 -4.87 9.37
N PHE A 56 -5.59 -4.87 8.89
CA PHE A 56 -4.63 -5.92 9.17
C PHE A 56 -4.35 -6.07 10.67
N HIS A 57 -4.17 -4.96 11.37
CA HIS A 57 -3.92 -4.96 12.82
C HIS A 57 -5.10 -5.59 13.58
N LEU A 58 -6.34 -5.18 13.27
CA LEU A 58 -7.53 -5.75 13.89
C LEU A 58 -7.70 -7.24 13.57
N GLN A 59 -7.47 -7.66 12.33
CA GLN A 59 -7.61 -9.06 11.93
C GLN A 59 -6.50 -9.96 12.49
N THR A 60 -5.31 -9.43 12.67
CA THR A 60 -4.22 -10.13 13.36
C THR A 60 -4.58 -10.34 14.83
N LEU A 61 -5.14 -9.33 15.49
CA LEU A 61 -5.54 -9.41 16.90
C LEU A 61 -6.75 -10.33 17.14
N GLN A 62 -7.79 -10.23 16.30
CA GLN A 62 -9.04 -10.96 16.51
C GLN A 62 -8.97 -12.41 16.03
N ALA A 63 -8.38 -12.65 14.85
CA ALA A 63 -8.44 -13.94 14.17
C ALA A 63 -7.08 -14.67 14.08
N LYS A 64 -6.01 -14.09 14.65
CA LYS A 64 -4.62 -14.60 14.53
C LYS A 64 -4.20 -14.80 13.07
N THR A 65 -4.72 -13.94 12.19
CA THR A 65 -4.44 -13.98 10.75
C THR A 65 -2.97 -13.67 10.52
N THR A 66 -2.31 -14.44 9.65
CA THR A 66 -0.94 -14.13 9.25
C THR A 66 -0.93 -13.02 8.21
N ALA A 67 0.21 -12.33 8.05
CA ALA A 67 0.38 -11.34 6.98
C ALA A 67 0.15 -11.96 5.59
N TYR A 68 0.55 -13.23 5.41
CA TYR A 68 0.35 -13.96 4.17
C TYR A 68 -1.13 -14.20 3.85
N ASP A 69 -1.90 -14.69 4.83
CA ASP A 69 -3.33 -14.94 4.65
C ASP A 69 -4.09 -13.65 4.36
N PHE A 70 -3.73 -12.57 5.04
CA PHE A 70 -4.31 -11.25 4.78
C PHE A 70 -3.99 -10.74 3.38
N TYR A 71 -2.74 -10.90 2.92
CA TYR A 71 -2.37 -10.56 1.55
C TYR A 71 -3.12 -11.41 0.52
N ALA A 72 -3.30 -12.71 0.77
CA ALA A 72 -4.10 -13.59 -0.10
C ALA A 72 -5.57 -13.14 -0.20
N VAL A 73 -6.14 -12.59 0.88
CA VAL A 73 -7.47 -11.97 0.85
C VAL A 73 -7.46 -10.73 -0.06
N LEU A 74 -6.45 -9.87 0.03
CA LEU A 74 -6.30 -8.71 -0.85
C LEU A 74 -6.14 -9.11 -2.31
N GLU A 75 -5.35 -10.15 -2.62
CA GLU A 75 -5.22 -10.69 -3.97
C GLU A 75 -6.57 -11.17 -4.51
N ARG A 76 -7.35 -11.90 -3.70
CA ARG A 76 -8.69 -12.37 -4.12
C ARG A 76 -9.69 -11.23 -4.27
N LEU A 77 -9.60 -10.17 -3.45
CA LEU A 77 -10.42 -8.97 -3.63
C LEU A 77 -10.09 -8.24 -4.94
N THR A 78 -8.81 -8.24 -5.32
CA THR A 78 -8.34 -7.65 -6.58
C THR A 78 -8.76 -8.47 -7.79
N ASN A 79 -8.52 -9.78 -7.71
CA ASN A 79 -8.80 -10.72 -8.77
C ASN A 79 -9.13 -12.09 -8.18
N ASN A 80 -10.43 -12.36 -8.05
CA ASN A 80 -10.91 -13.61 -7.49
C ASN A 80 -10.87 -14.79 -8.48
N VAL A 81 -10.46 -14.59 -9.74
CA VAL A 81 -10.41 -15.68 -10.74
C VAL A 81 -9.14 -16.54 -10.62
N GLY A 82 -8.20 -16.20 -9.73
CA GLY A 82 -6.97 -16.98 -9.48
C GLY A 82 -5.96 -16.95 -10.64
N VAL A 83 -6.25 -16.22 -11.71
CA VAL A 83 -5.35 -16.01 -12.84
C VAL A 83 -4.38 -14.90 -12.45
N LYS A 84 -3.10 -15.23 -12.27
CA LYS A 84 -2.07 -14.20 -12.10
C LYS A 84 -2.05 -13.35 -13.37
N PRO A 85 -2.06 -12.01 -13.27
CA PRO A 85 -1.83 -11.17 -14.45
C PRO A 85 -0.50 -11.61 -15.11
N PRO A 86 -0.44 -11.63 -16.46
CA PRO A 86 0.71 -12.12 -17.20
C PRO A 86 2.00 -11.36 -16.87
#